data_AF-A0A1L0D927-F1
#
_entry.id   AF-A0A1L0D927-F1
#
_cell.length_a   1.000
_cell.length_b   1.000
_cell.length_c   1.000
_cell.angle_alpha   90.00
_cell.angle_beta   90.00
_cell.angle_gamma   90.00
#
_symmetry.space_group_name_H-M   'P 1'
#
loop_
_entity.id
_entity.type
_entity.pdbx_description
1 polymer ?
#
loop_
_entity_poly.entity_id
_entity_poly.type
_entity_poly.pdbx_seq_one_letter_code
_entity_poly.pdbx_strand_id
1 'polypeptide(L)'
;MSSQNLVTDPRAYKSKDLLLLTQLLHGGSLIQPEEVVNADLSDIGKQWFEHKSTQLSRGIKEFPLSKAPSGPQVLKLYENMLEENEKCSTTTDLANNYYFKRVAELETRLSQDKDRFKNLLE
;
A
#
# COMPACT_ATOMS: atom_id res chain seq x y z
N MET A 1 -16.87 -11.08 -7.54
CA MET A 1 -16.41 -10.66 -6.21
C MET A 1 -17.06 -9.32 -5.88
N SER A 2 -17.70 -9.17 -4.72
CA SER A 2 -18.33 -7.90 -4.31
C SER A 2 -17.27 -6.79 -4.23
N SER A 3 -17.58 -5.58 -4.71
CA SER A 3 -16.69 -4.42 -4.66
C SER A 3 -16.24 -4.05 -3.24
N GLN A 4 -16.94 -4.50 -2.19
CA GLN A 4 -16.54 -4.30 -0.80
C GLN A 4 -15.28 -5.11 -0.42
N ASN A 5 -15.10 -6.32 -0.95
CA ASN A 5 -13.91 -7.13 -0.63
C ASN A 5 -12.63 -6.53 -1.22
N LEU A 6 -12.71 -5.89 -2.39
CA LEU A 6 -11.53 -5.33 -3.07
C LEU A 6 -10.91 -4.14 -2.31
N VAL A 7 -11.73 -3.35 -1.60
CA VAL A 7 -11.22 -2.14 -0.92
C VAL A 7 -10.36 -2.50 0.29
N THR A 8 -10.73 -3.58 0.99
CA THR A 8 -10.09 -3.97 2.25
C THR A 8 -9.12 -5.14 2.08
N ASP A 9 -9.03 -5.74 0.90
CA ASP A 9 -8.08 -6.84 0.63
C ASP A 9 -6.70 -6.26 0.27
N PRO A 10 -5.64 -6.49 1.07
CA PRO A 10 -4.30 -6.01 0.76
C PRO A 10 -3.79 -6.52 -0.59
N ARG A 11 -4.21 -7.70 -1.04
CA ARG A 11 -3.76 -8.30 -2.32
C ARG A 11 -4.29 -7.57 -3.56
N ALA A 12 -5.30 -6.71 -3.39
CA ALA A 12 -5.81 -5.88 -4.47
C ALA A 12 -4.85 -4.72 -4.84
N TYR A 13 -3.83 -4.46 -4.02
CA TYR A 13 -2.93 -3.33 -4.14
C TYR A 13 -1.50 -3.76 -4.47
N LYS A 14 -0.70 -2.87 -5.07
CA LYS A 14 0.74 -3.10 -5.22
C LYS A 14 1.46 -2.74 -3.92
N SER A 15 2.65 -3.28 -3.71
CA SER A 15 3.48 -2.97 -2.53
C SER A 15 3.72 -1.47 -2.36
N LYS A 16 3.88 -0.72 -3.45
CA LYS A 16 4.01 0.75 -3.42
C LYS A 16 2.78 1.47 -2.84
N ASP A 17 1.58 0.95 -3.08
CA ASP A 17 0.34 1.59 -2.67
C ASP A 17 0.10 1.37 -1.17
N LEU A 18 0.37 0.15 -0.70
CA LEU A 18 0.32 -0.23 0.72
C LEU A 18 1.45 0.41 1.55
N LEU A 19 2.63 0.55 0.96
CA LEU A 19 3.73 1.32 1.56
C LEU A 19 3.33 2.77 1.80
N LEU A 20 2.71 3.42 0.81
CA LEU A 20 2.26 4.80 0.97
C LEU A 20 1.20 4.92 2.09
N LEU A 21 0.23 4.00 2.15
CA LEU A 21 -0.78 4.02 3.20
C LEU A 21 -0.15 3.91 4.59
N THR A 22 0.79 2.98 4.77
CA THR A 22 1.48 2.79 6.06
C THR A 22 2.36 4.00 6.44
N GLN A 23 2.98 4.66 5.46
CA GLN A 23 3.70 5.91 5.68
C GLN A 23 2.77 7.07 6.08
N LEU A 24 1.56 7.16 5.52
CA LEU A 24 0.58 8.17 5.90
C LEU A 24 0.07 7.94 7.34
N LEU A 25 -0.23 6.69 7.71
CA LEU A 25 -0.62 6.34 9.08
C LEU A 25 0.51 6.66 10.07
N HIS A 26 1.72 6.19 9.79
CA HIS A 26 2.89 6.44 10.64
C HIS A 26 3.22 7.92 10.75
N GLY A 27 3.21 8.66 9.63
CA GLY A 27 3.43 10.11 9.61
C GLY A 27 2.36 10.90 10.36
N GLY A 28 1.15 10.35 10.49
CA GLY A 28 0.08 10.84 11.35
C GLY A 28 0.26 10.52 12.84
N SER A 29 1.41 9.99 13.26
CA SER A 29 1.68 9.50 14.63
C SER A 29 0.73 8.36 15.07
N LEU A 30 0.19 7.59 14.12
CA LEU A 30 -0.61 6.39 14.39
C LEU A 30 0.33 5.18 14.28
N ILE A 31 1.11 4.93 15.33
CA ILE A 31 2.16 3.91 15.35
C ILE A 31 1.59 2.57 15.79
N GLN A 32 0.88 2.58 16.91
CA GLN A 32 0.31 1.40 17.54
C GLN A 32 -1.08 1.09 17.01
N PRO A 33 -1.52 -0.19 16.98
CA PRO A 33 -2.85 -0.56 16.51
C PRO A 33 -3.99 0.19 17.22
N GLU A 34 -3.89 0.41 18.53
CA GLU A 34 -4.88 1.15 19.30
C GLU A 34 -5.01 2.62 18.86
N GLU A 35 -3.93 3.24 18.42
CA GLU A 35 -3.96 4.62 17.90
C GLU A 35 -4.71 4.67 16.57
N VAL A 36 -4.49 3.67 15.70
CA VAL A 36 -5.19 3.56 14.42
C VAL A 36 -6.68 3.28 14.62
N VAL A 37 -7.04 2.38 15.55
CA VAL A 37 -8.44 2.00 15.86
C VAL A 37 -9.25 3.18 16.37
N ASN A 38 -8.64 4.06 17.16
CA ASN A 38 -9.33 5.18 17.80
C ASN A 38 -9.31 6.48 16.97
N ALA A 39 -8.61 6.52 15.84
CA ALA A 39 -8.47 7.70 15.01
C ALA A 39 -9.60 7.85 13.97
N ASP A 40 -9.91 9.09 13.59
CA ASP A 40 -10.68 9.36 12.36
C ASP A 40 -9.76 9.25 11.14
N LEU A 41 -9.90 8.14 10.41
CA LEU A 41 -9.08 7.83 9.24
C LEU A 41 -9.64 8.40 7.93
N SER A 42 -10.69 9.22 7.97
CA SER A 42 -11.31 9.79 6.76
C SER A 42 -10.32 10.66 5.98
N ASP A 43 -9.53 11.47 6.68
CA ASP A 43 -8.49 12.30 6.06
C ASP A 43 -7.35 11.46 5.50
N ILE A 44 -6.95 10.37 6.16
CA ILE A 44 -5.94 9.44 5.64
C ILE A 44 -6.42 8.80 4.34
N GLY A 45 -7.67 8.34 4.28
CA GLY A 45 -8.26 7.77 3.07
C GLY A 45 -8.27 8.76 1.91
N LYS A 46 -8.63 10.02 2.18
CA LYS A 46 -8.60 11.10 1.20
C LYS A 46 -7.17 11.41 0.75
N GLN A 47 -6.24 11.62 1.68
CA GLN A 47 -4.84 11.90 1.39
C GLN A 47 -4.21 10.78 0.56
N TRP A 48 -4.46 9.52 0.90
CA TRP A 48 -3.95 8.38 0.16
C TRP A 48 -4.47 8.35 -1.28
N PHE A 49 -5.75 8.59 -1.48
CA PHE A 49 -6.37 8.60 -2.81
C PHE A 49 -5.92 9.79 -3.68
N GLU A 50 -5.73 10.95 -3.07
CA GLU A 50 -5.32 12.18 -3.74
C GLU A 50 -3.81 12.30 -3.91
N HIS A 51 -3.02 11.46 -3.23
CA HIS A 51 -1.56 11.50 -3.31
C HIS A 51 -1.05 11.31 -4.74
N LYS A 52 -0.01 12.06 -5.13
CA LYS A 52 0.54 12.06 -6.49
C LYS A 52 0.91 10.64 -6.97
N SER A 53 1.51 9.82 -6.11
CA SER A 53 1.85 8.43 -6.44
C SER A 53 0.60 7.60 -6.77
N THR A 54 -0.48 7.77 -6.01
CA THR A 54 -1.76 7.08 -6.25
C THR A 54 -2.44 7.57 -7.52
N GLN A 55 -2.40 8.88 -7.78
CA GLN A 55 -2.89 9.45 -9.04
C GLN A 55 -2.17 8.84 -10.25
N LEU A 56 -0.85 8.68 -10.17
CA LEU A 56 -0.07 8.00 -11.22
C LEU A 56 -0.49 6.53 -11.37
N SER A 57 -0.57 5.76 -10.27
CA SER A 57 -1.04 4.36 -10.30
C SER A 57 -2.45 4.25 -10.93
N ARG A 58 -3.35 5.19 -10.64
CA ARG A 58 -4.69 5.24 -11.25
C ARG A 58 -4.64 5.54 -12.76
N GLY A 59 -3.79 6.46 -13.19
CA GLY A 59 -3.60 6.81 -14.61
C GLY A 59 -3.19 5.61 -15.47
N ILE A 60 -2.45 4.66 -14.90
CA ILE A 60 -2.03 3.41 -15.56
C ILE A 60 -2.88 2.19 -15.15
N LYS A 61 -4.03 2.39 -14.49
CA LYS A 61 -4.97 1.33 -14.06
C LYS A 61 -4.37 0.27 -13.13
N GLU A 62 -3.36 0.63 -12.34
CA GLU A 62 -2.75 -0.26 -11.33
C GLU A 62 -3.34 -0.09 -9.92
N PHE A 63 -4.16 0.93 -9.69
CA PHE A 63 -4.82 1.17 -8.42
C PHE A 63 -6.30 0.77 -8.49
N PRO A 64 -6.82 -0.02 -7.54
CA PRO A 64 -8.14 -0.66 -7.68
C PRO A 64 -9.33 0.25 -7.40
N LEU A 65 -9.12 1.42 -6.77
CA LEU A 65 -10.23 2.28 -6.34
C LEU A 65 -10.54 3.42 -7.32
N SER A 66 -11.83 3.64 -7.53
CA SER A 66 -12.36 4.78 -8.31
C SER A 66 -12.68 6.02 -7.47
N LYS A 67 -12.73 5.88 -6.14
CA LYS A 67 -12.99 6.95 -5.16
C LYS A 67 -12.14 6.72 -3.90
N ALA A 68 -12.00 7.76 -3.09
CA ALA A 68 -11.33 7.65 -1.79
C ALA A 68 -12.05 6.62 -0.89
N PRO A 69 -11.30 5.72 -0.21
CA PRO A 69 -11.87 4.84 0.80
C PRO A 69 -12.34 5.65 2.02
N SER A 70 -13.38 5.19 2.70
CA SER A 70 -13.82 5.77 3.97
C SER A 70 -12.88 5.38 5.12
N GLY A 71 -12.91 6.12 6.23
CA GLY A 71 -12.14 5.79 7.43
C GLY A 71 -12.29 4.33 7.88
N PRO A 72 -13.51 3.78 8.00
CA PRO A 72 -13.70 2.36 8.33
C PRO A 72 -13.10 1.38 7.30
N GLN A 73 -13.07 1.74 6.02
CA GLN A 73 -12.41 0.92 5.00
C GLN A 73 -10.89 0.95 5.13
N VAL A 74 -10.32 2.11 5.49
CA VAL A 74 -8.89 2.24 5.79
C VAL A 74 -8.52 1.41 7.01
N LEU A 75 -9.31 1.50 8.09
CA LEU A 75 -9.11 0.69 9.30
C LEU A 75 -9.13 -0.80 8.96
N LYS A 76 -10.16 -1.24 8.22
CA LYS A 76 -10.28 -2.66 7.90
C LYS A 76 -9.15 -3.14 6.98
N LEU A 77 -8.69 -2.31 6.06
CA LEU A 77 -7.51 -2.63 5.25
C LEU A 77 -6.26 -2.75 6.13
N TYR A 78 -6.04 -1.83 7.08
CA TYR A 78 -4.92 -1.90 8.03
C TYR A 78 -4.94 -3.18 8.87
N GLU A 79 -6.09 -3.56 9.43
CA GLU A 79 -6.25 -4.81 10.18
C GLU A 79 -5.89 -6.02 9.31
N ASN A 80 -6.40 -6.08 8.09
CA ASN A 80 -6.11 -7.17 7.17
C ASN A 80 -4.62 -7.19 6.77
N MET A 81 -3.95 -6.04 6.69
CA MET A 81 -2.50 -5.97 6.45
C MET A 81 -1.71 -6.56 7.63
N LEU A 82 -2.12 -6.32 8.88
CA LEU A 82 -1.51 -6.97 10.04
C LEU A 82 -1.73 -8.49 10.01
N GLU A 83 -2.96 -8.93 9.74
CA GLU A 83 -3.31 -10.34 9.63
C GLU A 83 -2.48 -11.08 8.57
N GLU A 84 -2.26 -10.48 7.39
CA GLU A 84 -1.45 -11.09 6.33
C GLU A 84 0.07 -11.05 6.58
N ASN A 85 0.54 -10.28 7.55
CA ASN A 85 1.96 -10.11 7.84
C ASN A 85 2.20 -10.35 9.34
N GLU A 86 2.08 -11.60 9.79
CA GLU A 86 2.14 -12.03 11.21
C GLU A 86 3.33 -11.50 12.03
N LYS A 87 4.43 -11.10 11.38
CA LYS A 87 5.60 -10.50 12.04
C LYS A 87 5.47 -9.00 12.31
N CYS A 88 4.43 -8.37 11.80
CA CYS A 88 4.19 -6.94 11.92
C CYS A 88 3.19 -6.68 13.05
N SER A 89 3.53 -5.74 13.93
CA SER A 89 2.70 -5.35 15.07
C SER A 89 2.32 -3.88 15.07
N THR A 90 3.01 -3.06 14.27
CA THR A 90 2.85 -1.61 14.21
C THR A 90 2.80 -1.10 12.77
N THR A 91 2.41 0.15 12.57
CA THR A 91 2.53 0.80 11.25
C THR A 91 3.99 0.91 10.80
N THR A 92 4.94 1.01 11.73
CA THR A 92 6.38 0.96 11.45
C THR A 92 6.80 -0.38 10.86
N ASP A 93 6.35 -1.49 11.45
CA ASP A 93 6.68 -2.83 10.96
C ASP A 93 6.11 -3.06 9.56
N LEU A 94 4.85 -2.66 9.36
CA LEU A 94 4.21 -2.74 8.05
C LEU A 94 4.93 -1.86 7.02
N ALA A 95 5.29 -0.63 7.36
CA ALA A 95 6.02 0.27 6.47
C ALA A 95 7.37 -0.35 6.06
N ASN A 96 8.13 -0.90 7.01
CA ASN A 96 9.39 -1.59 6.72
C ASN A 96 9.18 -2.83 5.85
N ASN A 97 8.16 -3.65 6.16
CA ASN A 97 7.83 -4.83 5.39
C ASN A 97 7.49 -4.50 3.92
N TYR A 98 6.62 -3.53 3.67
CA TYR A 98 6.28 -3.11 2.31
C TYR A 98 7.42 -2.35 1.62
N TYR A 99 8.27 -1.65 2.37
CA TYR A 99 9.49 -1.04 1.85
C TYR A 99 10.43 -2.10 1.27
N PHE A 100 10.76 -3.14 2.04
CA PHE A 100 11.65 -4.21 1.55
C PHE A 100 11.03 -5.02 0.42
N LYS A 101 9.72 -5.30 0.46
CA LYS A 101 9.00 -5.89 -0.69
C LYS A 101 9.16 -5.02 -1.95
N ARG A 102 9.02 -3.71 -1.81
CA ARG A 102 9.15 -2.77 -2.92
C ARG A 102 10.58 -2.69 -3.46
N VAL A 103 11.59 -2.73 -2.59
CA VAL A 103 13.00 -2.77 -3.01
C VAL A 103 13.27 -4.03 -3.83
N ALA A 104 12.85 -5.20 -3.35
CA ALA A 104 13.03 -6.47 -4.07
C ALA A 104 12.33 -6.48 -5.45
N GLU A 105 11.12 -5.91 -5.55
CA GLU A 105 10.42 -5.74 -6.84
C GLU A 105 11.23 -4.88 -7.83
N LEU A 106 11.80 -3.78 -7.34
CA LEU A 106 12.59 -2.86 -8.16
C LEU A 106 13.91 -3.49 -8.61
N GLU A 107 14.60 -4.21 -7.73
CA GLU A 107 15.82 -4.96 -8.05
C GLU A 107 15.55 -6.04 -9.09
N THR A 108 14.45 -6.78 -8.94
CA THR A 108 14.01 -7.80 -9.90
C THR A 108 13.76 -7.20 -11.27
N ARG A 109 13.00 -6.09 -11.33
CA ARG A 109 12.72 -5.39 -12.59
C ARG A 109 13.99 -4.85 -13.25
N LEU A 110 14.89 -4.29 -12.46
CA LEU A 110 16.18 -3.79 -12.94
C LEU A 110 17.03 -4.93 -13.54
N SER A 111 17.04 -6.11 -12.91
CA SER A 111 17.73 -7.29 -13.45
C SER A 111 17.14 -7.73 -14.78
N GLN A 112 15.80 -7.83 -14.86
CA GLN A 112 15.09 -8.22 -16.08
C GLN A 112 15.35 -7.24 -17.23
N ASP A 113 15.34 -5.94 -16.96
CA ASP A 113 15.62 -4.91 -17.96
C ASP A 113 17.09 -4.98 -18.45
N LYS A 114 18.04 -5.28 -17.56
CA LYS A 114 19.45 -5.51 -17.93
C LYS A 114 19.61 -6.73 -18.83
N ASP A 115 18.96 -7.84 -18.49
CA ASP A 115 19.04 -9.09 -19.27
C ASP A 115 18.37 -8.90 -20.65
N ARG A 116 17.22 -8.23 -20.69
CA ARG A 116 16.55 -7.86 -21.94
C ARG A 116 17.45 -6.99 -22.82
N PHE A 117 18.17 -6.04 -22.25
CA PHE A 117 19.07 -5.17 -23.01
C PHE A 117 20.26 -5.93 -23.57
N LYS A 118 20.87 -6.84 -22.80
CA LYS A 118 21.95 -7.71 -23.30
C LYS A 118 21.49 -8.55 -24.49
N ASN A 119 20.32 -9.17 -24.39
CA ASN A 119 19.76 -10.01 -25.46
C ASN A 119 19.36 -9.21 -26.72
N LEU A 120 19.23 -7.89 -26.66
CA LEU A 120 18.98 -7.04 -27.83
C LEU A 120 20.26 -6.64 -28.56
N LEU A 121 21.42 -6.77 -27.90
CA LEU A 121 22.74 -6.46 -28.46
C LEU A 121 23.43 -7.69 -29.08
N GLU A 122 22.85 -8.88 -28.90
CA GLU A 122 23.23 -10.15 -29.53
C GLU A 122 22.37 -10.41 -30.77
#